data_AF-A0AAU6QYJ2-F1
#
_entry.id   AF-A0AAU6QYJ2-F1
#
_cell.length_a   1.000
_cell.length_b   1.000
_cell.length_c   1.000
_cell.angle_alpha   90.00
_cell.angle_beta   90.00
_cell.angle_gamma   90.00
#
_symmetry.space_group_name_H-M   'P 1'
#
loop_
_entity.id
_entity.type
_entity.pdbx_description
1 polymer ?
#
loop_
_entity_poly.entity_id
_entity_poly.type
_entity_poly.pdbx_seq_one_letter_code
_entity_poly.pdbx_strand_id
1 'polypeptide(L)' 'MESQSYLGYNVWGHAILQQEDILLPERYAASGTITRHNKLVEASGVLGYFDTEEQAKHAGLDWARAWVDSHG' A
#
# COMPACT_ATOMS: atom_id res chain seq x y z
N MET A 1 -5.43 -2.55 -6.50
CA MET A 1 -4.89 -3.06 -5.22
C MET A 1 -4.32 -4.45 -5.40
N GLU A 2 -3.31 -4.81 -4.62
CA GLU A 2 -2.66 -6.13 -4.62
C GLU A 2 -2.51 -6.64 -3.18
N SER A 3 -2.57 -7.95 -2.97
CA SER A 3 -2.44 -8.52 -1.62
C SER A 3 -1.66 -9.82 -1.59
N GLN A 4 -1.06 -10.08 -0.43
CA GLN A 4 -0.29 -11.29 -0.18
C GLN A 4 -0.46 -11.73 1.27
N SER A 5 -0.43 -13.04 1.51
CA SER A 5 -0.25 -13.57 2.86
C SER A 5 1.24 -13.56 3.22
N TYR A 6 1.60 -12.96 4.36
CA TYR A 6 2.96 -12.80 4.83
C TYR A 6 3.03 -13.05 6.35
N LEU A 7 3.77 -14.07 6.78
CA LEU A 7 3.94 -14.44 8.20
C LEU A 7 2.63 -14.56 9.01
N GLY A 8 1.55 -15.03 8.37
CA GLY A 8 0.23 -15.16 9.01
C GLY A 8 -0.59 -13.87 9.06
N TYR A 9 -0.08 -12.78 8.49
CA TYR A 9 -0.81 -11.55 8.18
C TYR A 9 -1.23 -11.56 6.70
N ASN A 10 -2.25 -10.79 6.36
CA ASN A 10 -2.55 -10.41 4.99
C ASN A 10 -2.10 -8.96 4.80
N VAL A 11 -1.11 -8.77 3.93
CA VAL A 11 -0.57 -7.46 3.57
C VAL A 11 -1.18 -7.01 2.25
N TRP A 12 -1.43 -5.71 2.13
CA TRP A 12 -2.12 -5.10 1.00
C TRP A 12 -1.34 -3.88 0.52
N GLY A 13 -1.13 -3.81 -0.79
CA GLY A 13 -0.63 -2.63 -1.49
C GLY A 13 -1.76 -1.92 -2.22
N HIS A 14 -1.92 -0.64 -1.93
CA HIS A 14 -2.90 0.22 -2.54
C HIS A 14 -2.20 1.26 -3.42
N ALA A 15 -2.80 1.49 -4.57
CA ALA A 15 -2.51 2.62 -5.42
C ALA A 15 -3.79 3.41 -5.59
N ILE A 16 -3.77 4.67 -5.19
CA ILE A 16 -4.91 5.57 -5.23
C ILE A 16 -4.58 6.64 -6.27
N LEU A 17 -5.34 6.66 -7.37
CA LEU A 17 -5.16 7.67 -8.40
C LEU A 17 -5.41 9.06 -7.80
N GLN A 18 -4.40 9.92 -7.91
CA GLN A 18 -4.36 11.30 -7.47
C GLN A 18 -4.27 12.17 -8.72
N GLN A 19 -5.43 12.38 -9.33
CA GLN A 19 -5.60 13.31 -10.44
C GLN A 19 -6.35 14.54 -9.90
N GLU A 20 -5.59 15.51 -9.40
CA GLU A 20 -6.16 16.79 -8.92
C GLU A 20 -6.53 17.72 -10.09
N ASP A 21 -5.86 17.58 -11.24
CA ASP A 21 -6.13 18.36 -12.46
C ASP A 21 -5.86 17.50 -13.70
N ILE A 22 -6.71 17.64 -14.72
CA ILE A 22 -6.61 16.95 -16.02
C ILE A 22 -5.34 17.33 -16.81
N LEU A 23 -4.68 18.43 -16.43
CA LEU A 23 -3.43 18.89 -17.03
C LEU A 23 -2.17 18.29 -16.38
N LEU A 24 -2.30 17.68 -15.20
CA LEU A 24 -1.17 17.06 -14.51
C LEU A 24 -1.02 15.58 -14.92
N PRO A 25 0.23 15.07 -15.00
CA PRO A 25 0.46 13.64 -15.17
C PRO A 25 -0.25 12.86 -14.06
N GLU A 26 -0.86 11.73 -14.41
CA GLU A 26 -1.46 10.83 -13.44
C GLU A 26 -0.40 10.39 -12.43
N ARG A 27 -0.72 10.55 -11.15
CA ARG A 27 0.11 10.06 -10.04
C ARG A 27 -0.72 9.18 -9.14
N TYR A 28 -0.06 8.24 -8.50
CA TYR A 28 -0.68 7.25 -7.63
C TYR A 28 -0.12 7.40 -6.23
N ALA A 29 -0.98 7.73 -5.27
CA ALA A 29 -0.62 7.65 -3.87
C ALA A 29 -0.51 6.17 -3.47
N ALA A 30 0.65 5.80 -2.92
CA ALA A 30 0.86 4.48 -2.34
C ALA A 30 0.33 4.44 -0.91
N SER A 31 -0.28 3.31 -0.54
CA SER A 31 -0.68 3.03 0.83
C SER A 31 -0.60 1.54 1.10
N GLY A 32 -0.25 1.15 2.33
CA GLY A 32 -0.18 -0.21 2.80
C GLY A 32 -1.23 -0.47 3.88
N THR A 33 -1.87 -1.63 3.82
CA THR A 33 -2.80 -2.09 4.87
C THR A 33 -2.40 -3.48 5.33
N ILE A 34 -2.51 -3.76 6.63
CA ILE A 34 -2.22 -5.06 7.22
C ILE A 34 -3.47 -5.55 7.93
N THR A 35 -3.91 -6.76 7.62
CA THR A 35 -5.02 -7.41 8.29
C THR A 35 -4.63 -8.79 8.81
N ARG A 36 -5.27 -9.24 9.89
CA ARG A 36 -5.09 -10.58 10.44
C ARG A 36 -6.44 -11.08 10.94
N HIS A 37 -6.83 -12.30 10.55
CA HIS A 37 -8.16 -12.85 10.87
C HIS A 37 -9.31 -11.89 10.51
N ASN A 38 -9.25 -11.28 9.33
CA ASN A 38 -10.21 -10.28 8.83
C ASN A 38 -10.35 -9.01 9.69
N LYS A 39 -9.41 -8.74 10.61
CA LYS A 39 -9.35 -7.50 11.37
C LYS A 39 -8.21 -6.63 10.87
N LEU A 40 -8.44 -5.32 10.77
CA LEU A 40 -7.41 -4.33 10.52
C LEU A 40 -6.41 -4.34 11.68
N VAL A 41 -5.14 -4.48 11.35
CA VAL A 41 -4.02 -4.39 12.30
C VAL A 41 -3.42 -3.00 12.23
N GLU A 42 -3.05 -2.56 11.02
CA GLU A 42 -2.42 -1.26 10.81
C GLU A 42 -2.67 -0.74 9.38
N ALA A 43 -2.66 0.58 9.21
CA ALA A 43 -2.68 1.23 7.91
C ALA A 43 -1.64 2.37 7.85
N SER A 44 -0.88 2.44 6.76
CA SER A 44 0.25 3.38 6.65
C SER A 44 -0.14 4.83 6.42
N GLY A 45 -1.37 5.11 5.98
CA GLY A 45 -1.69 6.36 5.29
C GLY A 45 -0.96 6.45 3.94
N VAL A 46 -0.72 7.67 3.44
CA VAL A 46 -0.01 7.89 2.17
C VAL A 46 1.49 7.80 2.37
N LEU A 47 2.14 6.85 1.70
CA LEU A 47 3.59 6.62 1.75
C LEU A 47 4.37 7.51 0.78
N GLY A 48 3.71 7.98 -0.28
CA GLY A 48 4.31 8.78 -1.34
C GLY A 48 3.48 8.70 -2.61
N TYR A 49 3.90 9.45 -3.63
CA TYR A 49 3.26 9.47 -4.95
C TYR A 49 4.20 8.85 -5.98
N PHE A 50 3.64 8.02 -6.85
CA PHE A 50 4.36 7.29 -7.88
C PHE A 50 3.75 7.56 -9.25
N ASP A 51 4.54 7.39 -10.30
CA ASP A 51 4.08 7.64 -11.67
C ASP A 51 3.22 6.49 -12.21
N THR A 52 3.32 5.29 -11.62
CA THR A 52 2.52 4.13 -12.03
C THR A 52 1.79 3.47 -10.87
N GLU A 53 0.66 2.83 -11.19
CA GLU A 53 -0.16 2.09 -10.23
C GLU A 53 0.66 0.94 -9.60
N GLU A 54 1.45 0.23 -10.39
CA GLU A 54 2.27 -0.91 -9.95
C GLU A 54 3.35 -0.48 -8.95
N GLN A 55 4.00 0.67 -9.18
CA GLN A 55 4.98 1.20 -8.22
C GLN A 55 4.32 1.53 -6.88
N ALA A 56 3.14 2.15 -6.91
CA ALA A 56 2.41 2.49 -5.70
C ALA A 56 1.93 1.24 -4.94
N LYS A 57 1.43 0.21 -5.65
CA LYS A 57 1.07 -1.09 -5.05
C LYS A 57 2.28 -1.75 -4.39
N HIS A 58 3.40 -1.86 -5.10
CA HIS A 58 4.61 -2.49 -4.57
C HIS A 58 5.15 -1.74 -3.35
N ALA A 59 5.18 -0.41 -3.38
CA ALA A 59 5.60 0.39 -2.23
C ALA A 59 4.70 0.16 -0.99
N GLY A 60 3.38 0.04 -1.19
CA GLY A 60 2.45 -0.31 -0.12
C GLY A 60 2.66 -1.71 0.45
N LEU A 61 2.94 -2.70 -0.41
CA LEU A 61 3.26 -4.07 0.00
C LEU A 61 4.59 -4.15 0.76
N ASP A 62 5.62 -3.47 0.26
CA ASP A 62 6.95 -3.48 0.87
C ASP A 62 6.94 -2.82 2.23
N TRP A 63 6.23 -1.69 2.38
CA TRP A 63 5.99 -1.10 3.69
C TRP A 63 5.27 -2.07 4.62
N ALA A 64 4.22 -2.75 4.15
CA ALA A 64 3.42 -3.65 4.97
C ALA A 64 4.24 -4.86 5.44
N ARG A 65 5.11 -5.40 4.58
CA ARG A 65 6.07 -6.47 4.96
C ARG A 65 7.07 -5.95 5.98
N ALA A 66 7.69 -4.80 5.74
CA ALA A 66 8.66 -4.21 6.66
C ALA A 66 8.07 -3.91 8.04
N TRP A 67 6.81 -3.49 8.10
CA TRP A 67 6.09 -3.31 9.36
C TRP A 67 5.90 -4.64 10.08
N VAL A 68 5.48 -5.70 9.37
CA VAL A 68 5.34 -7.05 9.95
C VAL A 68 6.69 -7.56 10.44
N ASP A 69 7.78 -7.38 9.69
CA ASP A 69 9.13 -7.78 10.11
C ASP A 69 9.59 -7.04 11.39
N SER A 70 9.12 -5.81 11.60
CA SER A 70 9.48 -5.00 12.76
C SER A 70 8.61 -5.24 14.00
N HIS A 71 7.39 -5.78 13.83
CA HIS A 71 6.39 -5.93 14.90
C HIS A 71 5.91 -7.38 15.13
N GLY A 72 6.31 -8.31 14.27
CA GLY A 72 5.89 -9.71 14.23
C GLY A 72 6.68 -10.64 15.14
#